data_AF-A0A219ANA9-F1
#
_entry.id   AF-A0A219ANA9-F1
#
_cell.length_a   1.000
_cell.length_b   1.000
_cell.length_c   1.000
_cell.angle_alpha   90.00
_cell.angle_beta   90.00
_cell.angle_gamma   90.00
#
_symmetry.space_group_name_H-M   'P 1'
#
loop_
_entity.id
_entity.type
_entity.pdbx_description
1 polymer ?
#
loop_
_entity_poly.entity_id
_entity_poly.type
_entity_poly.pdbx_seq_one_letter_code
_entity_poly.pdbx_strand_id
1 'polypeptide(L)'
;MEGRIQEALQYIGEYPHAKIATVAREFGVPRGRLRYRLEGRTALSDRPPTHAKLTVPEEKALCRYIDRLDRINLAVRTEFVTDAANTILKERSGAGESLTVGKKWTARFLKRHKYSKRLQKKMHSDRQASEDLERVNAYFQRLSTILIEEGIPPEDIWNMDETGFRIGVGKDQVIVTRRKRAHYFGLPENRESATAIESISAGGRVLPAFLILSGQMHMAKWYGVPGLDENAAIRPTPSGYSNDEISLEWLEHFNKWSAQSCLGKKRLLILDGHGSHHTKQFIQYCDDHDIIPFGMPPNLTHILQPLDVAVFQPLKHYHAKALDIMVRDGLVHIGKLEFLSCIGNVRDQAFKESTIRSAFKKTGIHPFNPQAVLEILAARQPEGTPSPPFSGLQSSPFSTPVTLRQMNKVADKVTRVIREDENLDPDLRYEMSRFIRGSLSLATELIQTKRDLGRTKMAEHLAQQRKALKNSPLQPGGVLKVAQGREMVRQRAEDQLAKARRMVEAAELKALNARKRVFEEAAKEARKWRASERLDRAEVVDSEGGRRLLKRF
;
A
#
# COMPACT_ATOMS: atom_id res chain seq x y z
N MET A 1 31.13 -45.04 -20.56
CA MET A 1 32.59 -45.24 -20.44
C MET A 1 32.95 -45.67 -19.03
N GLU A 2 32.38 -45.06 -18.00
CA GLU A 2 32.63 -45.41 -16.60
C GLU A 2 32.07 -46.78 -16.16
N GLY A 3 30.84 -47.13 -16.58
CA GLY A 3 30.27 -48.47 -16.33
C GLY A 3 31.14 -49.61 -16.89
N ARG A 4 31.63 -49.45 -18.14
CA ARG A 4 32.58 -50.40 -18.76
C ARG A 4 33.91 -50.55 -18.01
N ILE A 5 34.31 -49.53 -17.24
CA ILE A 5 35.51 -49.61 -16.39
C ILE A 5 35.19 -50.40 -15.11
N GLN A 6 34.00 -50.25 -14.53
CA GLN A 6 33.57 -51.07 -13.38
C GLN A 6 33.44 -52.55 -13.75
N GLU A 7 32.83 -52.85 -14.91
CA GLU A 7 32.75 -54.22 -15.45
C GLU A 7 34.15 -54.83 -15.67
N ALA A 8 35.07 -54.05 -16.24
CA ALA A 8 36.46 -54.47 -16.42
C ALA A 8 37.22 -54.69 -15.09
N LEU A 9 36.91 -53.91 -14.04
CA LEU A 9 37.48 -54.09 -12.70
C LEU A 9 36.94 -55.34 -12.02
N GLN A 10 35.64 -55.60 -12.16
CA GLN A 10 35.00 -56.81 -11.65
C GLN A 10 35.61 -58.06 -12.30
N TYR A 11 35.79 -58.03 -13.63
CA TYR A 11 36.46 -59.11 -14.36
C TYR A 11 37.90 -59.36 -13.90
N ILE A 12 38.67 -58.31 -13.59
CA ILE A 12 40.03 -58.47 -13.04
C ILE A 12 40.02 -59.01 -11.61
N GLY A 13 38.99 -58.70 -10.82
CA GLY A 13 38.78 -59.29 -9.50
C GLY A 13 38.46 -60.78 -9.55
N GLU A 14 37.66 -61.20 -10.54
CA GLU A 14 37.29 -62.60 -10.79
C GLU A 14 38.45 -63.41 -11.42
N TYR A 15 39.33 -62.76 -12.19
CA TYR A 15 40.48 -63.38 -12.86
C TYR A 15 41.80 -62.63 -12.56
N PRO A 16 42.44 -62.86 -11.39
CA PRO A 16 43.60 -62.08 -10.93
C PRO A 16 44.84 -62.15 -11.84
N HIS A 17 44.95 -63.18 -12.67
CA HIS A 17 46.07 -63.35 -13.62
C HIS A 17 45.83 -62.70 -14.99
N ALA A 18 44.66 -62.08 -15.21
CA ALA A 18 44.33 -61.45 -16.47
C ALA A 18 45.24 -60.23 -16.74
N LYS A 19 45.84 -60.18 -17.92
CA LYS A 19 46.66 -59.03 -18.33
C LYS A 19 45.76 -57.82 -18.54
N ILE A 20 46.02 -56.73 -17.80
CA ILE A 20 45.29 -55.45 -17.86
C ILE A 20 45.11 -54.93 -19.30
N ALA A 21 46.10 -55.15 -20.17
CA ALA A 21 46.03 -54.75 -21.58
C ALA A 21 44.97 -55.51 -22.38
N THR A 22 44.80 -56.81 -22.09
CA THR A 22 43.82 -57.67 -22.73
C THR A 22 42.41 -57.28 -22.29
N VAL A 23 42.21 -57.12 -20.98
CA VAL A 23 40.94 -56.69 -20.38
C VAL A 23 40.54 -55.29 -20.89
N ALA A 24 41.49 -54.35 -20.94
CA ALA A 24 41.22 -53.01 -21.46
C ALA A 24 40.70 -53.03 -22.91
N ARG A 25 41.25 -53.92 -23.75
CA ARG A 25 40.82 -54.08 -25.14
C ARG A 25 39.45 -54.76 -25.23
N GLU A 26 39.21 -55.78 -24.44
CA GLU A 26 37.96 -56.56 -24.40
C GLU A 26 36.77 -55.71 -23.97
N PHE A 27 36.93 -54.88 -22.94
CA PHE A 27 35.88 -53.98 -22.45
C PHE A 27 35.87 -52.60 -23.19
N GLY A 28 36.76 -52.42 -24.17
CA GLY A 28 36.86 -51.19 -24.97
C GLY A 28 37.18 -49.93 -24.15
N VAL A 29 38.02 -50.06 -23.12
CA VAL A 29 38.42 -48.97 -22.21
C VAL A 29 39.91 -48.65 -22.36
N PRO A 30 40.34 -47.38 -22.23
CA PRO A 30 41.78 -47.05 -22.30
C PRO A 30 42.56 -47.73 -21.16
N ARG A 31 43.61 -48.48 -21.51
CA ARG A 31 44.47 -49.23 -20.56
C ARG A 31 44.95 -48.38 -19.38
N GLY A 32 45.41 -47.16 -19.65
CA GLY A 32 45.86 -46.26 -18.58
C GLY A 32 44.77 -45.89 -17.59
N ARG A 33 43.53 -45.74 -18.05
CA ARG A 33 42.37 -45.39 -17.21
C ARG A 33 41.96 -46.56 -16.32
N LEU A 34 41.95 -47.78 -16.86
CA LEU A 34 41.70 -49.01 -16.10
C LEU A 34 42.77 -49.24 -15.03
N ARG A 35 44.05 -49.06 -15.39
CA ARG A 35 45.17 -49.12 -14.45
C ARG A 35 45.03 -48.11 -13.31
N TYR A 36 44.70 -46.85 -13.61
CA TYR A 36 44.49 -45.84 -12.57
C TYR A 36 43.36 -46.20 -11.61
N ARG A 37 42.31 -46.91 -12.06
CA ARG A 37 41.24 -47.38 -11.16
C ARG A 37 41.65 -48.55 -10.28
N LEU A 38 42.45 -49.48 -10.80
CA LEU A 38 43.08 -50.55 -10.02
C LEU A 38 43.98 -49.98 -8.91
N GLU A 39 44.69 -48.89 -9.19
CA GLU A 39 45.52 -48.17 -8.23
C GLU A 39 44.71 -47.27 -7.27
N GLY A 40 43.37 -47.42 -7.21
CA GLY A 40 42.48 -46.70 -6.28
C GLY A 40 42.21 -45.24 -6.64
N ARG A 41 42.65 -44.75 -7.81
CA ARG A 41 42.37 -43.36 -8.21
C ARG A 41 40.93 -43.24 -8.72
N THR A 42 40.15 -42.38 -8.11
CA THR A 42 38.76 -42.12 -8.51
C THR A 42 38.68 -41.38 -9.85
N ALA A 43 37.51 -41.50 -10.50
CA ALA A 43 37.19 -40.77 -11.71
C ALA A 43 37.38 -39.27 -11.53
N LEU A 44 37.76 -38.57 -12.59
CA LEU A 44 37.80 -37.11 -12.54
C LEU A 44 36.43 -36.49 -12.20
N SER A 45 35.33 -37.18 -12.55
CA SER A 45 33.95 -36.80 -12.18
C SER A 45 33.63 -36.94 -10.70
N ASP A 46 34.34 -37.84 -10.01
CA ASP A 46 34.03 -38.26 -8.64
C ASP A 46 35.01 -37.62 -7.64
N ARG A 47 36.02 -36.90 -8.13
CA ARG A 47 36.92 -36.12 -7.29
C ARG A 47 36.18 -34.90 -6.74
N PRO A 48 36.22 -34.65 -5.42
CA PRO A 48 35.67 -33.42 -4.86
C PRO A 48 36.41 -32.22 -5.47
N PRO A 49 35.71 -31.15 -5.86
CA PRO A 49 36.35 -29.98 -6.45
C PRO A 49 37.34 -29.36 -5.46
N THR A 50 38.60 -29.22 -5.89
CA THR A 50 39.74 -28.78 -5.06
C THR A 50 39.57 -27.40 -4.41
N HIS A 51 38.61 -26.59 -4.88
CA HIS A 51 38.29 -25.25 -4.37
C HIS A 51 36.78 -25.00 -4.25
N ALA A 52 36.02 -25.98 -3.75
CA ALA A 52 34.62 -25.75 -3.44
C ALA A 52 34.49 -24.68 -2.34
N LYS A 53 33.90 -23.52 -2.66
CA LYS A 53 33.72 -22.45 -1.66
C LYS A 53 32.76 -22.86 -0.55
N LEU A 54 31.70 -23.60 -0.89
CA LEU A 54 30.79 -24.18 0.09
C LEU A 54 31.12 -25.65 0.35
N THR A 55 30.92 -26.08 1.60
CA THR A 55 31.03 -27.49 2.00
C THR A 55 29.84 -28.30 1.50
N VAL A 56 29.96 -29.63 1.47
CA VAL A 56 28.85 -30.52 1.05
C VAL A 56 27.59 -30.33 1.93
N PRO A 57 27.68 -30.22 3.27
CA PRO A 57 26.52 -29.90 4.10
C PRO A 57 25.88 -28.55 3.78
N GLU A 58 26.68 -27.52 3.53
CA GLU A 58 26.20 -26.18 3.16
C GLU A 58 25.46 -26.19 1.81
N GLU A 59 26.00 -26.88 0.80
CA GLU A 59 25.30 -27.05 -0.49
C GLU A 59 23.98 -27.81 -0.31
N LYS A 60 23.96 -28.88 0.52
CA LYS A 60 22.71 -29.60 0.83
C LYS A 60 21.70 -28.73 1.57
N ALA A 61 22.15 -27.86 2.47
CA ALA A 61 21.27 -26.89 3.15
C ALA A 61 20.66 -25.91 2.14
N LEU A 62 21.45 -25.42 1.19
CA LEU A 62 20.96 -24.53 0.13
C LEU A 62 19.94 -25.23 -0.79
N CYS A 63 20.16 -26.51 -1.15
CA CYS A 63 19.15 -27.28 -1.89
C CYS A 63 17.84 -27.40 -1.11
N ARG A 64 17.90 -27.78 0.18
CA ARG A 64 16.70 -27.85 1.04
C ARG A 64 15.96 -26.52 1.12
N TYR A 65 16.70 -25.41 1.13
CA TYR A 65 16.12 -24.08 1.13
C TYR A 65 15.38 -23.76 -0.18
N ILE A 66 15.99 -24.06 -1.34
CA ILE A 66 15.34 -23.91 -2.65
C ILE A 66 14.08 -24.77 -2.73
N ASP A 67 14.16 -26.03 -2.29
CA ASP A 67 13.02 -26.95 -2.30
C ASP A 67 11.90 -26.49 -1.38
N ARG A 68 12.23 -25.88 -0.23
CA ARG A 68 11.24 -25.27 0.66
C ARG A 68 10.51 -24.10 -0.01
N LEU A 69 11.24 -23.20 -0.67
CA LEU A 69 10.65 -22.07 -1.38
C LEU A 69 9.71 -22.53 -2.51
N ASP A 70 10.08 -23.61 -3.21
CA ASP A 70 9.19 -24.23 -4.19
C ASP A 70 7.91 -24.78 -3.53
N ARG A 71 7.99 -25.43 -2.36
CA ARG A 71 6.80 -25.94 -1.63
C ARG A 71 5.79 -24.85 -1.31
N ILE A 72 6.25 -23.65 -0.93
CA ILE A 72 5.40 -22.47 -0.68
C ILE A 72 5.08 -21.67 -1.96
N ASN A 73 5.32 -22.27 -3.12
CA ASN A 73 5.01 -21.72 -4.44
C ASN A 73 5.67 -20.37 -4.75
N LEU A 74 6.85 -20.11 -4.18
CA LEU A 74 7.67 -18.95 -4.49
C LEU A 74 8.75 -19.30 -5.52
N ALA A 75 8.82 -18.52 -6.60
CA ALA A 75 9.77 -18.73 -7.67
C ALA A 75 11.17 -18.21 -7.27
N VAL A 76 12.15 -19.11 -7.16
CA VAL A 76 13.52 -18.74 -6.75
C VAL A 76 14.30 -18.13 -7.92
N ARG A 77 14.70 -16.87 -7.79
CA ARG A 77 15.56 -16.18 -8.77
C ARG A 77 17.01 -16.63 -8.65
N THR A 78 17.78 -16.52 -9.74
CA THR A 78 19.19 -16.95 -9.75
C THR A 78 20.07 -16.09 -8.85
N GLU A 79 19.74 -14.81 -8.73
CA GLU A 79 20.42 -13.84 -7.88
C GLU A 79 20.30 -14.27 -6.41
N PHE A 80 19.10 -14.68 -6.00
CA PHE A 80 18.83 -15.14 -4.64
C PHE A 80 19.66 -16.37 -4.22
N VAL A 81 19.83 -17.34 -5.12
CA VAL A 81 20.71 -18.51 -4.85
C VAL A 81 22.17 -18.07 -4.65
N THR A 82 22.59 -17.02 -5.37
CA THR A 82 23.92 -16.43 -5.25
C THR A 82 24.08 -15.71 -3.92
N ASP A 83 23.06 -14.95 -3.51
CA ASP A 83 23.06 -14.19 -2.26
C ASP A 83 23.00 -15.09 -1.02
N ALA A 84 22.20 -16.15 -1.07
CA ALA A 84 22.15 -17.17 -0.03
C ALA A 84 23.52 -17.85 0.15
N ALA A 85 24.18 -18.22 -0.94
CA ALA A 85 25.52 -18.80 -0.91
C ALA A 85 26.56 -17.82 -0.34
N ASN A 86 26.52 -16.55 -0.76
CA ASN A 86 27.38 -15.49 -0.23
C ASN A 86 27.15 -15.24 1.26
N THR A 87 25.92 -15.38 1.74
CA THR A 87 25.62 -15.24 3.16
C THR A 87 26.30 -16.33 3.98
N ILE A 88 26.17 -17.60 3.58
CA ILE A 88 26.81 -18.72 4.27
C ILE A 88 28.32 -18.49 4.36
N LEU A 89 28.94 -18.00 3.29
CA LEU A 89 30.37 -17.66 3.28
C LEU A 89 30.70 -16.51 4.24
N LYS A 90 29.87 -15.46 4.28
CA LYS A 90 30.06 -14.30 5.15
C LYS A 90 29.94 -14.69 6.62
N GLU A 91 28.92 -15.45 6.98
CA GLU A 91 28.71 -15.94 8.36
C GLU A 91 29.86 -16.85 8.82
N ARG A 92 30.40 -17.68 7.91
CA ARG A 92 31.54 -18.55 8.20
C ARG A 92 32.88 -17.81 8.34
N SER A 93 33.06 -16.71 7.61
CA SER A 93 34.35 -15.99 7.53
C SER A 93 34.51 -14.89 8.60
N GLY A 94 33.43 -14.52 9.30
CA GLY A 94 33.45 -13.44 10.28
C GLY A 94 33.74 -12.06 9.65
N ALA A 95 34.26 -11.12 10.44
CA ALA A 95 34.58 -9.75 9.99
C ALA A 95 35.85 -9.65 9.09
N GLY A 96 36.48 -10.77 8.72
CA GLY A 96 37.63 -10.83 7.82
C GLY A 96 37.24 -11.27 6.41
N GLU A 97 37.77 -10.58 5.40
CA GLU A 97 37.72 -10.80 3.94
C GLU A 97 36.41 -11.42 3.36
N SER A 98 35.65 -10.62 2.63
CA SER A 98 34.36 -11.03 2.02
C SER A 98 34.55 -12.05 0.89
N LEU A 99 34.63 -13.33 1.24
CA LEU A 99 34.60 -14.43 0.28
C LEU A 99 33.23 -14.49 -0.41
N THR A 100 33.18 -14.05 -1.67
CA THR A 100 31.97 -14.14 -2.52
C THR A 100 32.09 -15.23 -3.57
N VAL A 101 30.98 -15.85 -3.96
CA VAL A 101 30.96 -16.81 -5.06
C VAL A 101 31.21 -16.12 -6.41
N GLY A 102 31.91 -16.79 -7.33
CA GLY A 102 32.19 -16.22 -8.65
C GLY A 102 30.95 -16.18 -9.55
N LYS A 103 30.94 -15.31 -10.57
CA LYS A 103 29.80 -15.09 -11.50
C LYS A 103 29.20 -16.36 -12.13
N LYS A 104 30.01 -17.41 -12.36
CA LYS A 104 29.57 -18.68 -12.95
C LYS A 104 29.17 -19.74 -11.92
N TRP A 105 29.32 -19.47 -10.62
CA TRP A 105 29.11 -20.44 -9.56
C TRP A 105 27.66 -20.94 -9.55
N THR A 106 26.68 -20.04 -9.56
CA THR A 106 25.25 -20.37 -9.51
C THR A 106 24.83 -21.25 -10.69
N ALA A 107 25.30 -20.95 -11.90
CA ALA A 107 25.04 -21.78 -13.08
C ALA A 107 25.61 -23.20 -12.92
N ARG A 108 26.81 -23.33 -12.34
CA ARG A 108 27.44 -24.64 -12.08
C ARG A 108 26.75 -25.39 -10.94
N PHE A 109 26.32 -24.69 -9.89
CA PHE A 109 25.57 -25.24 -8.76
C PHE A 109 24.25 -25.86 -9.23
N LEU A 110 23.44 -25.09 -9.98
CA LEU A 110 22.16 -25.58 -10.51
C LEU A 110 22.35 -26.80 -11.42
N LYS A 111 23.36 -26.78 -12.30
CA LYS A 111 23.69 -27.92 -13.15
C LYS A 111 24.11 -29.16 -12.34
N ARG A 112 24.91 -28.98 -11.28
CA ARG A 112 25.40 -30.08 -10.42
C ARG A 112 24.26 -30.74 -9.64
N HIS A 113 23.31 -29.95 -9.14
CA HIS A 113 22.17 -30.43 -8.36
C HIS A 113 20.90 -30.68 -9.18
N LYS A 114 20.99 -30.66 -10.52
CA LYS A 114 19.91 -30.94 -11.47
C LYS A 114 18.71 -29.98 -11.40
N TYR A 115 18.91 -28.75 -10.93
CA TYR A 115 17.92 -27.69 -11.03
C TYR A 115 17.88 -27.11 -12.45
N SER A 116 16.66 -26.87 -12.95
CA SER A 116 16.43 -26.37 -14.32
C SER A 116 16.12 -24.88 -14.32
N LYS A 117 16.74 -24.11 -15.23
CA LYS A 117 16.34 -22.73 -15.52
C LYS A 117 15.27 -22.74 -16.61
N ARG A 118 14.11 -22.14 -16.35
CA ARG A 118 13.05 -21.98 -17.36
C ARG A 118 12.86 -20.49 -17.62
N LEU A 119 13.05 -20.07 -18.87
CA LEU A 119 12.72 -18.71 -19.29
C LEU A 119 11.24 -18.71 -19.69
N GLN A 120 10.42 -17.84 -19.10
CA GLN A 120 9.02 -17.70 -19.49
C GLN A 120 8.96 -17.05 -20.87
N LYS A 121 8.53 -17.80 -21.89
CA LYS A 121 8.31 -17.28 -23.24
C LYS A 121 6.86 -16.82 -23.39
N LYS A 122 6.62 -15.80 -24.20
CA LYS A 122 5.25 -15.50 -24.67
C LYS A 122 4.75 -16.71 -25.46
N MET A 123 3.57 -17.21 -25.13
CA MET A 123 2.98 -18.43 -25.71
C MET A 123 1.68 -18.12 -26.46
N HIS A 124 1.33 -19.00 -27.40
CA HIS A 124 0.04 -18.99 -28.09
C HIS A 124 -1.09 -19.35 -27.11
N SER A 125 -2.27 -18.75 -27.29
CA SER A 125 -3.43 -18.81 -26.38
C SER A 125 -3.83 -20.21 -25.93
N ASP A 126 -3.82 -21.17 -26.86
CA ASP A 126 -4.41 -22.49 -26.61
C ASP A 126 -3.49 -23.36 -25.73
N ARG A 127 -2.17 -23.20 -25.90
CA ARG A 127 -1.18 -23.82 -25.00
C ARG A 127 -1.13 -23.14 -23.64
N GLN A 128 -1.44 -21.85 -23.59
CA GLN A 128 -1.47 -21.10 -22.34
C GLN A 128 -2.60 -21.60 -21.42
N ALA A 129 -3.80 -21.86 -21.94
CA ALA A 129 -4.92 -22.35 -21.14
C ALA A 129 -4.68 -23.74 -20.52
N SER A 130 -4.07 -24.67 -21.26
CA SER A 130 -3.74 -26.00 -20.74
C SER A 130 -2.66 -25.96 -19.66
N GLU A 131 -1.58 -25.18 -19.86
CA GLU A 131 -0.55 -24.99 -18.85
C GLU A 131 -1.07 -24.26 -17.61
N ASP A 132 -1.98 -23.30 -17.80
CA ASP A 132 -2.63 -22.59 -16.69
C ASP A 132 -3.49 -23.55 -15.84
N LEU A 133 -4.19 -24.52 -16.45
CA LEU A 133 -4.97 -25.52 -15.72
C LEU A 133 -4.08 -26.41 -14.84
N GLU A 134 -2.98 -26.94 -15.38
CA GLU A 134 -2.02 -27.74 -14.62
C GLU A 134 -1.39 -26.93 -13.48
N ARG A 135 -0.99 -25.68 -13.77
CA ARG A 135 -0.39 -24.78 -12.77
C ARG A 135 -1.36 -24.41 -11.66
N VAL A 136 -2.63 -24.19 -11.98
CA VAL A 136 -3.68 -23.87 -11.01
C VAL A 136 -4.01 -25.08 -10.16
N ASN A 137 -4.08 -26.27 -10.75
CA ASN A 137 -4.27 -27.50 -10.00
C ASN A 137 -3.11 -27.72 -9.01
N ALA A 138 -1.85 -27.58 -9.47
CA ALA A 138 -0.68 -27.67 -8.61
C ALA A 138 -0.67 -26.61 -7.49
N TYR A 139 -1.09 -25.37 -7.80
CA TYR A 139 -1.25 -24.30 -6.81
C TYR A 139 -2.24 -24.70 -5.71
N PHE A 140 -3.45 -25.16 -6.07
CA PHE A 140 -4.45 -25.55 -5.10
C PHE A 140 -4.07 -26.79 -4.31
N GLN A 141 -3.36 -27.75 -4.92
CA GLN A 141 -2.82 -28.90 -4.22
C GLN A 141 -1.83 -28.47 -3.13
N ARG A 142 -0.84 -27.62 -3.48
CA ARG A 142 0.13 -27.09 -2.50
C ARG A 142 -0.54 -26.26 -1.41
N LEU A 143 -1.52 -25.42 -1.78
CA LEU A 143 -2.30 -24.63 -0.84
C LEU A 143 -3.04 -25.52 0.15
N SER A 144 -3.73 -26.56 -0.34
CA SER A 144 -4.45 -27.53 0.49
C SER A 144 -3.52 -28.22 1.48
N THR A 145 -2.37 -28.70 1.01
CA THR A 145 -1.35 -29.33 1.86
C THR A 145 -0.95 -28.41 3.02
N ILE A 146 -0.62 -27.15 2.74
CA ILE A 146 -0.21 -26.19 3.77
C ILE A 146 -1.35 -25.90 4.76
N LEU A 147 -2.57 -25.68 4.26
CA LEU A 147 -3.72 -25.38 5.12
C LEU A 147 -4.02 -26.53 6.09
N ILE A 148 -3.89 -27.79 5.63
CA ILE A 148 -4.13 -28.99 6.43
C ILE A 148 -2.97 -29.25 7.42
N GLU A 149 -1.72 -29.22 6.93
CA GLU A 149 -0.54 -29.53 7.74
C GLU A 149 -0.32 -28.53 8.88
N GLU A 150 -0.58 -27.24 8.62
CA GLU A 150 -0.34 -26.16 9.56
C GLU A 150 -1.61 -25.73 10.32
N GLY A 151 -2.78 -26.28 9.95
CA GLY A 151 -4.06 -26.03 10.64
C GLY A 151 -4.49 -24.55 10.62
N ILE A 152 -4.40 -23.90 9.46
CA ILE A 152 -4.60 -22.44 9.35
C ILE A 152 -6.09 -22.10 9.22
N PRO A 153 -6.70 -21.37 10.19
CA PRO A 153 -8.09 -20.95 10.10
C PRO A 153 -8.27 -19.82 9.08
N PRO A 154 -9.48 -19.58 8.54
CA PRO A 154 -9.72 -18.58 7.51
C PRO A 154 -9.40 -17.13 7.95
N GLU A 155 -9.50 -16.82 9.23
CA GLU A 155 -9.10 -15.53 9.78
C GLU A 155 -7.59 -15.26 9.63
N ASP A 156 -6.79 -16.32 9.50
CA ASP A 156 -5.34 -16.28 9.34
C ASP A 156 -4.85 -16.56 7.92
N ILE A 157 -5.79 -16.67 6.96
CA ILE A 157 -5.48 -16.68 5.53
C ILE A 157 -5.58 -15.26 5.02
N TRP A 158 -4.44 -14.64 4.76
CA TRP A 158 -4.33 -13.26 4.30
C TRP A 158 -3.99 -13.19 2.81
N ASN A 159 -4.53 -12.19 2.14
CA ASN A 159 -4.15 -11.79 0.80
C ASN A 159 -3.65 -10.34 0.82
N MET A 160 -2.53 -10.07 0.14
CA MET A 160 -2.01 -8.73 -0.07
C MET A 160 -1.82 -8.44 -1.55
N ASP A 161 -2.05 -7.17 -1.91
CA ASP A 161 -1.78 -6.64 -3.23
C ASP A 161 -1.60 -5.11 -3.19
N GLU A 162 -0.97 -4.57 -4.24
CA GLU A 162 -0.71 -3.15 -4.43
C GLU A 162 -1.69 -2.55 -5.45
N THR A 163 -2.18 -1.34 -5.17
CA THR A 163 -3.05 -0.63 -6.11
C THR A 163 -2.66 0.83 -6.25
N GLY A 164 -2.51 1.26 -7.50
CA GLY A 164 -2.16 2.63 -7.86
C GLY A 164 -3.38 3.52 -8.03
N PHE A 165 -3.29 4.74 -7.49
CA PHE A 165 -4.23 5.84 -7.68
C PHE A 165 -3.57 6.96 -8.47
N ARG A 166 -4.33 7.53 -9.43
CA ARG A 166 -3.95 8.75 -10.13
C ARG A 166 -4.67 9.91 -9.44
N ILE A 167 -3.92 10.76 -8.76
CA ILE A 167 -4.47 11.77 -7.85
C ILE A 167 -5.14 12.93 -8.63
N GLY A 168 -4.62 13.30 -9.81
CA GLY A 168 -5.16 14.41 -10.61
C GLY A 168 -5.97 14.04 -11.86
N VAL A 169 -6.17 12.75 -12.17
CA VAL A 169 -6.87 12.34 -13.40
C VAL A 169 -8.27 11.81 -13.05
N GLY A 170 -9.29 12.64 -13.28
CA GLY A 170 -10.69 12.21 -13.26
C GLY A 170 -11.01 11.27 -14.44
N LYS A 171 -12.10 10.51 -14.34
CA LYS A 171 -12.61 9.71 -15.47
C LYS A 171 -13.48 10.57 -16.39
N ASP A 172 -13.65 10.13 -17.63
CA ASP A 172 -14.64 10.71 -18.54
C ASP A 172 -16.02 10.68 -17.90
N GLN A 173 -16.69 11.84 -17.87
CA GLN A 173 -18.02 11.99 -17.29
C GLN A 173 -19.07 12.10 -18.39
N VAL A 174 -20.16 11.35 -18.25
CA VAL A 174 -21.36 11.56 -19.06
C VAL A 174 -22.07 12.81 -18.52
N ILE A 175 -22.08 13.88 -19.32
CA ILE A 175 -22.78 15.12 -19.00
C ILE A 175 -24.15 15.14 -19.69
N VAL A 176 -25.20 15.51 -18.94
CA VAL A 176 -26.52 15.78 -19.51
C VAL A 176 -26.61 17.28 -19.75
N THR A 177 -26.62 17.68 -21.02
CA THR A 177 -26.67 19.11 -21.42
C THR A 177 -27.56 19.31 -22.64
N ARG A 178 -28.31 20.42 -22.67
CA ARG A 178 -29.10 20.85 -23.85
C ARG A 178 -28.22 21.51 -24.92
N ARG A 179 -26.94 21.74 -24.63
CA ARG A 179 -25.99 22.39 -25.55
C ARG A 179 -25.48 21.36 -26.57
N LYS A 180 -25.41 21.75 -27.85
CA LYS A 180 -24.91 20.90 -28.95
C LYS A 180 -23.41 20.57 -28.86
N ARG A 181 -22.64 21.30 -28.04
CA ARG A 181 -21.21 21.06 -27.82
C ARG A 181 -20.97 20.68 -26.36
N ALA A 182 -20.17 19.63 -26.16
CA ALA A 182 -19.66 19.25 -24.85
C ALA A 182 -18.75 20.37 -24.30
N HIS A 183 -18.90 20.69 -23.02
CA HIS A 183 -17.92 21.50 -22.31
C HIS A 183 -16.78 20.57 -21.86
N TYR A 184 -15.56 20.89 -22.26
CA TYR A 184 -14.38 20.25 -21.69
C TYR A 184 -14.10 20.93 -20.35
N PHE A 185 -14.38 20.25 -19.24
CA PHE A 185 -13.86 20.67 -17.94
C PHE A 185 -12.35 20.46 -17.98
N GLY A 186 -11.56 21.51 -17.73
CA GLY A 186 -10.12 21.39 -17.58
C GLY A 186 -9.83 20.53 -16.35
N LEU A 187 -9.51 19.26 -16.56
CA LEU A 187 -9.01 18.40 -15.50
C LEU A 187 -7.59 18.89 -15.14
N PRO A 188 -7.26 19.04 -13.84
CA PRO A 188 -5.91 19.39 -13.45
C PRO A 188 -4.92 18.33 -13.96
N GLU A 189 -3.94 18.70 -14.78
CA GLU A 189 -2.95 17.78 -15.38
C GLU A 189 -1.94 17.15 -14.38
N ASN A 190 -2.21 17.21 -13.08
CA ASN A 190 -1.26 16.73 -12.09
C ASN A 190 -1.22 15.19 -12.09
N ARG A 191 -0.18 14.61 -12.68
CA ARG A 191 0.04 13.15 -12.80
C ARG A 191 0.67 12.53 -11.54
N GLU A 192 0.43 13.10 -10.36
CA GLU A 192 0.91 12.51 -9.12
C GLU A 192 0.26 11.13 -8.89
N SER A 193 1.10 10.14 -8.62
CA SER A 193 0.71 8.80 -8.20
C SER A 193 0.73 8.67 -6.67
N ALA A 194 -0.25 7.95 -6.14
CA ALA A 194 -0.20 7.31 -4.83
C ALA A 194 -0.39 5.80 -5.03
N THR A 195 0.21 5.01 -4.16
CA THR A 195 0.02 3.56 -4.16
C THR A 195 -0.47 3.16 -2.77
N ALA A 196 -1.46 2.29 -2.69
CA ALA A 196 -1.86 1.65 -1.43
C ALA A 196 -1.49 0.17 -1.50
N ILE A 197 -0.80 -0.32 -0.47
CA ILE A 197 -0.64 -1.74 -0.22
C ILE A 197 -1.75 -2.15 0.77
N GLU A 198 -2.61 -3.05 0.33
CA GLU A 198 -3.82 -3.44 1.03
C GLU A 198 -3.76 -4.91 1.44
N SER A 199 -4.45 -5.27 2.51
CA SER A 199 -4.44 -6.66 3.02
C SER A 199 -5.75 -7.06 3.64
N ILE A 200 -6.28 -8.20 3.21
CA ILE A 200 -7.57 -8.75 3.63
C ILE A 200 -7.43 -10.21 4.07
N SER A 201 -8.21 -10.62 5.06
CA SER A 201 -8.29 -12.04 5.49
C SER A 201 -9.50 -12.74 4.90
N ALA A 202 -9.44 -14.06 4.75
CA ALA A 202 -10.58 -14.86 4.33
C ALA A 202 -11.74 -14.82 5.35
N GLY A 203 -11.43 -14.53 6.61
CA GLY A 203 -12.41 -14.21 7.66
C GLY A 203 -13.14 -12.87 7.48
N GLY A 204 -12.77 -12.05 6.49
CA GLY A 204 -13.47 -10.81 6.17
C GLY A 204 -12.87 -9.54 6.78
N ARG A 205 -11.70 -9.61 7.42
CA ARG A 205 -11.01 -8.44 8.00
C ARG A 205 -10.16 -7.72 6.96
N VAL A 206 -9.92 -6.43 7.18
CA VAL A 206 -8.98 -5.58 6.43
C VAL A 206 -8.02 -4.91 7.41
N LEU A 207 -6.73 -4.84 7.09
CA LEU A 207 -5.74 -4.15 7.93
C LEU A 207 -5.73 -2.64 7.69
N PRO A 208 -5.16 -1.82 8.61
CA PRO A 208 -4.92 -0.40 8.34
C PRO A 208 -4.08 -0.21 7.06
N ALA A 209 -4.42 0.82 6.27
CA ALA A 209 -3.77 1.06 4.97
C ALA A 209 -2.27 1.31 5.12
N PHE A 210 -1.49 0.86 4.14
CA PHE A 210 -0.12 1.29 3.95
C PHE A 210 -0.02 2.12 2.67
N LEU A 211 0.13 3.44 2.81
CA LEU A 211 0.05 4.41 1.73
C LEU A 211 1.43 4.89 1.33
N ILE A 212 1.81 4.67 0.08
CA ILE A 212 3.02 5.20 -0.53
C ILE A 212 2.65 6.47 -1.29
N LEU A 213 3.25 7.60 -0.90
CA LEU A 213 3.03 8.89 -1.53
C LEU A 213 4.30 9.36 -2.23
N SER A 214 4.18 9.96 -3.41
CA SER A 214 5.33 10.58 -4.05
C SER A 214 5.89 11.74 -3.20
N GLY A 215 7.20 11.78 -3.01
CA GLY A 215 7.89 12.79 -2.19
C GLY A 215 9.03 12.20 -1.36
N GLN A 216 9.88 13.06 -0.81
CA GLN A 216 11.00 12.64 0.04
C GLN A 216 10.76 12.91 1.54
N MET A 217 9.82 13.79 1.84
CA MET A 217 9.56 14.27 3.20
C MET A 217 8.12 13.99 3.59
N HIS A 218 7.93 13.64 4.85
CA HIS A 218 6.63 13.71 5.50
C HIS A 218 6.23 15.17 5.68
N MET A 219 5.05 15.54 5.22
CA MET A 219 4.56 16.92 5.35
C MET A 219 3.51 17.02 6.45
N ALA A 220 3.62 18.03 7.31
CA ALA A 220 2.70 18.25 8.43
C ALA A 220 1.22 18.25 8.00
N LYS A 221 0.92 18.78 6.81
CA LYS A 221 -0.45 18.83 6.26
C LYS A 221 -1.07 17.45 6.03
N TRP A 222 -0.27 16.42 5.73
CA TRP A 222 -0.78 15.07 5.49
C TRP A 222 -1.45 14.48 6.74
N TYR A 223 -0.95 14.87 7.92
CA TYR A 223 -1.42 14.38 9.21
C TYR A 223 -2.54 15.22 9.83
N GLY A 224 -2.71 16.46 9.34
CA GLY A 224 -3.81 17.34 9.73
C GLY A 224 -5.14 17.04 9.04
N VAL A 225 -5.20 16.01 8.19
CA VAL A 225 -6.42 15.63 7.48
C VAL A 225 -7.41 14.95 8.45
N PRO A 226 -8.62 15.52 8.63
CA PRO A 226 -9.64 14.93 9.50
C PRO A 226 -10.14 13.59 8.94
N GLY A 227 -10.47 12.65 9.82
CA GLY A 227 -11.08 11.37 9.45
C GLY A 227 -10.14 10.34 8.81
N LEU A 228 -8.86 10.69 8.60
CA LEU A 228 -7.85 9.70 8.21
C LEU A 228 -7.58 8.75 9.39
N ASP A 229 -7.59 7.45 9.11
CA ASP A 229 -7.33 6.38 10.07
C ASP A 229 -5.98 6.59 10.78
N GLU A 230 -6.02 6.62 12.11
CA GLU A 230 -4.87 6.86 12.97
C GLU A 230 -3.81 5.76 12.87
N ASN A 231 -4.24 4.55 12.49
CA ASN A 231 -3.40 3.37 12.35
C ASN A 231 -2.85 3.18 10.93
N ALA A 232 -3.34 3.96 9.97
CA ALA A 232 -2.77 3.96 8.63
C ALA A 232 -1.31 4.41 8.67
N ALA A 233 -0.49 3.77 7.84
CA ALA A 233 0.92 4.08 7.66
C ALA A 233 1.10 4.88 6.37
N ILE A 234 1.95 5.91 6.40
CA ILE A 234 2.35 6.68 5.23
C ILE A 234 3.86 6.50 5.01
N ARG A 235 4.25 6.27 3.75
CA ARG A 235 5.66 6.14 3.33
C ARG A 235 5.93 7.04 2.11
N PRO A 236 6.63 8.18 2.27
CA PRO A 236 7.02 9.00 1.15
C PRO A 236 8.16 8.33 0.37
N THR A 237 8.04 8.28 -0.95
CA THR A 237 9.12 7.81 -1.85
C THR A 237 9.25 8.72 -3.06
N PRO A 238 10.46 8.92 -3.63
CA PRO A 238 10.63 9.78 -4.80
C PRO A 238 9.73 9.39 -5.99
N SER A 239 9.49 8.08 -6.19
CA SER A 239 8.75 7.55 -7.33
C SER A 239 7.26 7.32 -7.05
N GLY A 240 6.85 7.20 -5.78
CA GLY A 240 5.50 6.77 -5.39
C GLY A 240 5.22 5.27 -5.58
N TYR A 241 6.25 4.48 -5.91
CA TYR A 241 6.16 3.02 -6.07
C TYR A 241 6.87 2.28 -4.93
N SER A 242 6.51 1.01 -4.76
CA SER A 242 7.12 0.06 -3.83
C SER A 242 8.49 -0.43 -4.33
N ASN A 243 9.28 -0.99 -3.42
CA ASN A 243 10.56 -1.64 -3.69
C ASN A 243 10.81 -2.71 -2.60
N ASP A 244 11.95 -3.38 -2.66
CA ASP A 244 12.33 -4.45 -1.72
C ASP A 244 12.33 -3.99 -0.25
N GLU A 245 12.83 -2.78 0.02
CA GLU A 245 12.86 -2.19 1.38
C GLU A 245 11.45 -1.89 1.89
N ILE A 246 10.62 -1.28 1.04
CA ILE A 246 9.23 -0.92 1.36
C ILE A 246 8.38 -2.18 1.55
N SER A 247 8.67 -3.25 0.80
CA SER A 247 7.99 -4.54 0.98
C SER A 247 8.25 -5.13 2.36
N LEU A 248 9.48 -4.99 2.89
CA LEU A 248 9.81 -5.40 4.25
C LEU A 248 9.18 -4.48 5.31
N GLU A 249 9.25 -3.16 5.13
CA GLU A 249 8.58 -2.18 6.00
C GLU A 249 7.05 -2.42 6.06
N TRP A 250 6.45 -2.80 4.93
CA TRP A 250 5.04 -3.21 4.88
C TRP A 250 4.82 -4.53 5.61
N LEU A 251 5.71 -5.53 5.47
CA LEU A 251 5.57 -6.81 6.16
C LEU A 251 5.62 -6.64 7.69
N GLU A 252 6.45 -5.72 8.20
CA GLU A 252 6.47 -5.32 9.61
C GLU A 252 5.12 -4.72 10.04
N HIS A 253 4.55 -3.85 9.21
CA HIS A 253 3.21 -3.28 9.44
C HIS A 253 2.12 -4.37 9.40
N PHE A 254 2.17 -5.28 8.43
CA PHE A 254 1.28 -6.43 8.34
C PHE A 254 1.34 -7.26 9.62
N ASN A 255 2.54 -7.69 10.03
CA ASN A 255 2.74 -8.53 11.19
C ASN A 255 2.21 -7.86 12.46
N LYS A 256 2.52 -6.57 12.64
CA LYS A 256 2.05 -5.77 13.77
C LYS A 256 0.54 -5.85 13.96
N TRP A 257 -0.24 -5.79 12.87
CA TRP A 257 -1.70 -5.75 12.95
C TRP A 257 -2.34 -7.14 12.87
N SER A 258 -1.85 -8.02 12.00
CA SER A 258 -2.42 -9.37 11.86
C SER A 258 -2.12 -10.25 13.07
N ALA A 259 -0.98 -10.05 13.77
CA ALA A 259 -0.63 -10.84 14.95
C ALA A 259 -1.61 -10.64 16.12
N GLN A 260 -2.18 -9.43 16.25
CA GLN A 260 -3.13 -9.09 17.31
C GLN A 260 -4.44 -9.87 17.19
N SER A 261 -4.74 -10.39 15.99
CA SER A 261 -5.95 -11.14 15.70
C SER A 261 -5.69 -12.57 15.26
N CYS A 262 -4.48 -13.07 15.45
CA CYS A 262 -4.10 -14.42 15.06
C CYS A 262 -4.86 -15.43 15.92
N LEU A 263 -5.54 -16.39 15.29
CA LEU A 263 -6.28 -17.47 15.98
C LEU A 263 -5.46 -18.77 16.02
N GLY A 264 -4.79 -19.08 14.92
CA GLY A 264 -3.90 -20.23 14.77
C GLY A 264 -2.48 -19.93 15.22
N LYS A 265 -1.60 -20.91 15.00
CA LYS A 265 -0.15 -20.78 15.28
C LYS A 265 0.58 -19.98 14.20
N LYS A 266 0.15 -20.13 12.94
CA LYS A 266 0.77 -19.50 11.76
C LYS A 266 -0.27 -18.76 10.93
N ARG A 267 0.19 -17.73 10.22
CA ARG A 267 -0.62 -16.97 9.26
C ARG A 267 -0.13 -17.25 7.84
N LEU A 268 -1.05 -17.61 6.95
CA LEU A 268 -0.76 -17.73 5.52
C LEU A 268 -0.87 -16.37 4.86
N LEU A 269 0.14 -15.94 4.11
CA LEU A 269 0.14 -14.68 3.38
C LEU A 269 0.27 -14.95 1.88
N ILE A 270 -0.85 -14.81 1.16
CA ILE A 270 -0.94 -15.00 -0.29
C ILE A 270 -0.54 -13.72 -1.01
N LEU A 271 0.47 -13.82 -1.87
CA LEU A 271 1.13 -12.70 -2.56
C LEU A 271 1.24 -12.98 -4.06
N ASP A 272 1.43 -11.94 -4.85
CA ASP A 272 1.83 -12.11 -6.24
C ASP A 272 3.31 -12.51 -6.37
N GLY A 273 3.70 -12.94 -7.56
CA GLY A 273 5.07 -13.36 -7.86
C GLY A 273 6.07 -12.20 -8.02
N HIS A 274 5.76 -10.97 -7.57
CA HIS A 274 6.62 -9.82 -7.80
C HIS A 274 7.96 -9.96 -7.08
N GLY A 275 9.05 -9.55 -7.73
CA GLY A 275 10.42 -9.83 -7.29
C GLY A 275 10.78 -9.30 -5.91
N SER A 276 10.09 -8.26 -5.43
CA SER A 276 10.30 -7.63 -4.12
C SER A 276 9.84 -8.47 -2.93
N HIS A 277 8.95 -9.44 -3.15
CA HIS A 277 8.48 -10.38 -2.10
C HIS A 277 9.41 -11.59 -1.91
N HIS A 278 10.51 -11.65 -2.68
CA HIS A 278 11.40 -12.81 -2.75
C HIS A 278 12.78 -12.51 -2.16
N THR A 279 12.94 -11.44 -1.38
CA THR A 279 14.23 -11.11 -0.76
C THR A 279 14.49 -12.00 0.45
N LYS A 280 15.78 -12.23 0.77
CA LYS A 280 16.15 -13.07 1.92
C LYS A 280 15.58 -12.50 3.21
N GLN A 281 15.67 -11.17 3.37
CA GLN A 281 15.18 -10.47 4.55
C GLN A 281 13.67 -10.64 4.72
N PHE A 282 12.91 -10.59 3.63
CA PHE A 282 11.46 -10.81 3.65
C PHE A 282 11.12 -12.24 4.10
N ILE A 283 11.76 -13.26 3.52
CA ILE A 283 11.54 -14.66 3.90
C ILE A 283 11.97 -14.93 5.34
N GLN A 284 13.12 -14.41 5.76
CA GLN A 284 13.60 -14.56 7.13
C GLN A 284 12.63 -13.93 8.14
N TYR A 285 12.13 -12.73 7.85
CA TYR A 285 11.15 -12.06 8.70
C TYR A 285 9.85 -12.88 8.80
N CYS A 286 9.39 -13.45 7.69
CA CYS A 286 8.25 -14.36 7.70
C CYS A 286 8.49 -15.56 8.62
N ASP A 287 9.67 -16.18 8.53
CA ASP A 287 10.04 -17.33 9.36
C ASP A 287 10.09 -16.98 10.85
N ASP A 288 10.70 -15.84 11.20
CA ASP A 288 10.85 -15.36 12.58
C ASP A 288 9.51 -15.00 13.25
N HIS A 289 8.45 -14.81 12.45
CA HIS A 289 7.14 -14.35 12.91
C HIS A 289 5.99 -15.31 12.59
N ASP A 290 6.27 -16.57 12.28
CA ASP A 290 5.26 -17.60 12.00
C ASP A 290 4.30 -17.20 10.85
N ILE A 291 4.85 -16.55 9.82
CA ILE A 291 4.15 -16.18 8.58
C ILE A 291 4.62 -17.11 7.45
N ILE A 292 3.67 -17.68 6.71
CA ILE A 292 3.96 -18.50 5.53
C ILE A 292 3.65 -17.66 4.29
N PRO A 293 4.66 -17.12 3.60
CA PRO A 293 4.43 -16.42 2.33
C PRO A 293 4.12 -17.46 1.25
N PHE A 294 3.02 -17.29 0.54
CA PHE A 294 2.54 -18.22 -0.48
C PHE A 294 2.34 -17.49 -1.81
N GLY A 295 3.18 -17.80 -2.78
CA GLY A 295 3.16 -17.13 -4.08
C GLY A 295 2.02 -17.62 -4.96
N MET A 296 1.40 -16.73 -5.71
CA MET A 296 0.49 -17.13 -6.79
C MET A 296 1.27 -17.47 -8.07
N PRO A 297 0.72 -18.34 -8.93
CA PRO A 297 1.30 -18.59 -10.23
C PRO A 297 1.26 -17.30 -11.10
N PRO A 298 2.29 -17.06 -11.94
CA PRO A 298 2.37 -15.85 -12.76
C PRO A 298 1.21 -15.70 -13.76
N ASN A 299 0.81 -14.47 -14.07
CA ASN A 299 -0.26 -14.14 -15.03
C ASN A 299 -1.67 -14.67 -14.67
N LEU A 300 -1.92 -15.04 -13.41
CA LEU A 300 -3.22 -15.53 -12.95
C LEU A 300 -3.84 -14.66 -11.83
N THR A 301 -3.27 -13.49 -11.57
CA THR A 301 -3.73 -12.54 -10.56
C THR A 301 -5.22 -12.18 -10.75
N HIS A 302 -5.65 -11.94 -11.99
CA HIS A 302 -7.06 -11.63 -12.33
C HIS A 302 -8.07 -12.74 -12.01
N ILE A 303 -7.63 -13.91 -11.56
CA ILE A 303 -8.46 -15.07 -11.22
C ILE A 303 -8.22 -15.51 -9.77
N LEU A 304 -6.98 -15.52 -9.32
CA LEU A 304 -6.57 -16.09 -8.03
C LEU A 304 -6.39 -15.05 -6.93
N GLN A 305 -6.31 -13.76 -7.25
CA GLN A 305 -6.06 -12.68 -6.29
C GLN A 305 -7.38 -12.06 -5.79
N PRO A 306 -7.81 -12.31 -4.54
CA PRO A 306 -9.05 -11.77 -3.99
C PRO A 306 -9.20 -10.25 -4.16
N LEU A 307 -8.13 -9.49 -3.88
CA LEU A 307 -8.16 -8.04 -3.99
C LEU A 307 -8.50 -7.57 -5.42
N ASP A 308 -7.88 -8.16 -6.44
CA ASP A 308 -8.16 -7.83 -7.85
C ASP A 308 -9.54 -8.30 -8.32
N VAL A 309 -9.96 -9.50 -7.92
CA VAL A 309 -11.19 -10.14 -8.42
C VAL A 309 -12.46 -9.40 -7.97
N ALA A 310 -12.47 -8.80 -6.78
CA ALA A 310 -13.71 -8.21 -6.25
C ALA A 310 -13.56 -6.89 -5.48
N VAL A 311 -12.36 -6.48 -5.04
CA VAL A 311 -12.22 -5.35 -4.11
C VAL A 311 -11.71 -4.09 -4.80
N PHE A 312 -10.66 -4.21 -5.62
CA PHE A 312 -10.01 -3.05 -6.24
C PHE A 312 -10.86 -2.35 -7.30
N GLN A 313 -11.75 -3.06 -7.98
CA GLN A 313 -12.69 -2.42 -8.90
C GLN A 313 -13.67 -1.49 -8.15
N PRO A 314 -14.40 -1.94 -7.10
CA PRO A 314 -15.17 -1.05 -6.23
C PRO A 314 -14.33 0.09 -5.63
N LEU A 315 -13.11 -0.20 -5.16
CA LEU A 315 -12.23 0.82 -4.58
C LEU A 315 -11.93 1.94 -5.57
N LYS A 316 -11.54 1.60 -6.80
CA LYS A 316 -11.31 2.55 -7.90
C LYS A 316 -12.59 3.28 -8.31
N HIS A 317 -13.75 2.62 -8.25
CA HIS A 317 -15.05 3.26 -8.52
C HIS A 317 -15.41 4.31 -7.46
N TYR A 318 -15.33 3.97 -6.17
CA TYR A 318 -15.65 4.89 -5.08
C TYR A 318 -14.65 6.03 -5.00
N HIS A 319 -13.36 5.77 -5.28
CA HIS A 319 -12.37 6.83 -5.44
C HIS A 319 -12.76 7.81 -6.55
N ALA A 320 -13.06 7.32 -7.76
CA ALA A 320 -13.49 8.18 -8.86
C ALA A 320 -14.75 8.99 -8.50
N LYS A 321 -15.73 8.36 -7.83
CA LYS A 321 -16.93 9.04 -7.35
C LYS A 321 -16.63 10.13 -6.32
N ALA A 322 -15.68 9.89 -5.41
CA ALA A 322 -15.25 10.89 -4.43
C ALA A 322 -14.59 12.10 -5.11
N LEU A 323 -13.74 11.86 -6.12
CA LEU A 323 -13.15 12.93 -6.93
C LEU A 323 -14.22 13.72 -7.69
N ASP A 324 -15.20 13.04 -8.29
CA ASP A 324 -16.30 13.69 -9.02
C ASP A 324 -17.12 14.63 -8.10
N ILE A 325 -17.37 14.23 -6.86
CA ILE A 325 -18.05 15.06 -5.86
C ILE A 325 -17.20 16.29 -5.53
N MET A 326 -15.90 16.11 -5.29
CA MET A 326 -14.98 17.22 -4.99
C MET A 326 -14.95 18.25 -6.13
N VAL A 327 -14.87 17.80 -7.39
CA VAL A 327 -14.87 18.67 -8.57
C VAL A 327 -16.20 19.43 -8.69
N ARG A 328 -17.33 18.75 -8.47
CA ARG A 328 -18.67 19.38 -8.49
C ARG A 328 -18.84 20.43 -7.39
N ASP A 329 -18.19 20.23 -6.26
CA ASP A 329 -18.20 21.18 -5.13
C ASP A 329 -17.22 22.36 -5.34
N GLY A 330 -16.58 22.44 -6.51
CA GLY A 330 -15.75 23.59 -6.92
C GLY A 330 -14.26 23.44 -6.68
N LEU A 331 -13.76 22.23 -6.35
CA LEU A 331 -12.32 22.00 -6.25
C LEU A 331 -11.68 21.89 -7.63
N VAL A 332 -10.81 22.86 -7.93
CA VAL A 332 -10.09 22.97 -9.21
C VAL A 332 -8.79 22.14 -9.23
N HIS A 333 -8.26 21.80 -8.05
CA HIS A 333 -7.02 21.02 -7.91
C HIS A 333 -7.20 19.88 -6.90
N ILE A 334 -6.81 18.68 -7.31
CA ILE A 334 -6.82 17.47 -6.47
C ILE A 334 -5.37 17.04 -6.30
N GLY A 335 -4.89 17.08 -5.06
CA GLY A 335 -3.56 16.64 -4.67
C GLY A 335 -3.61 15.58 -3.57
N LYS A 336 -2.44 15.31 -2.97
CA LYS A 336 -2.29 14.30 -1.90
C LYS A 336 -3.24 14.51 -0.71
N LEU A 337 -3.55 15.76 -0.39
CA LEU A 337 -4.45 16.08 0.73
C LEU A 337 -5.88 15.64 0.43
N GLU A 338 -6.37 15.88 -0.78
CA GLU A 338 -7.69 15.46 -1.23
C GLU A 338 -7.77 13.92 -1.29
N PHE A 339 -6.72 13.26 -1.80
CA PHE A 339 -6.61 11.81 -1.75
C PHE A 339 -6.68 11.28 -0.31
N LEU A 340 -5.85 11.80 0.59
CA LEU A 340 -5.86 11.40 2.01
C LEU A 340 -7.20 11.71 2.69
N SER A 341 -7.92 12.75 2.27
CA SER A 341 -9.23 13.10 2.85
C SER A 341 -10.34 12.13 2.49
N CYS A 342 -10.25 11.48 1.32
CA CYS A 342 -11.31 10.58 0.86
C CYS A 342 -10.97 9.10 1.00
N ILE A 343 -9.68 8.74 1.07
CA ILE A 343 -9.25 7.33 1.05
C ILE A 343 -9.88 6.50 2.18
N GLY A 344 -10.04 7.04 3.38
CA GLY A 344 -10.71 6.35 4.49
C GLY A 344 -12.14 5.94 4.13
N ASN A 345 -12.97 6.90 3.71
CA ASN A 345 -14.35 6.65 3.31
C ASN A 345 -14.46 5.74 2.06
N VAL A 346 -13.53 5.89 1.11
CA VAL A 346 -13.44 5.03 -0.07
C VAL A 346 -13.16 3.58 0.34
N ARG A 347 -12.25 3.37 1.31
CA ARG A 347 -11.96 2.04 1.86
C ARG A 347 -13.18 1.47 2.60
N ASP A 348 -13.86 2.25 3.42
CA ASP A 348 -15.07 1.80 4.15
C ASP A 348 -16.18 1.30 3.19
N GLN A 349 -16.30 1.93 2.02
CA GLN A 349 -17.29 1.52 1.01
C GLN A 349 -16.86 0.27 0.23
N ALA A 350 -15.56 0.09 -0.02
CA ALA A 350 -15.01 -1.01 -0.82
C ALA A 350 -14.76 -2.29 -0.01
N PHE A 351 -14.16 -2.17 1.17
CA PHE A 351 -13.73 -3.26 2.05
C PHE A 351 -14.83 -3.73 3.00
N LYS A 352 -16.03 -3.98 2.47
CA LYS A 352 -17.10 -4.61 3.25
C LYS A 352 -16.77 -6.08 3.51
N GLU A 353 -17.07 -6.57 4.70
CA GLU A 353 -16.85 -7.97 5.08
C GLU A 353 -17.46 -8.94 4.06
N SER A 354 -18.68 -8.66 3.60
CA SER A 354 -19.36 -9.45 2.56
C SER A 354 -18.61 -9.46 1.22
N THR A 355 -18.02 -8.33 0.83
CA THR A 355 -17.24 -8.21 -0.41
C THR A 355 -15.96 -9.02 -0.29
N ILE A 356 -15.26 -8.92 0.85
CA ILE A 356 -14.03 -9.66 1.12
C ILE A 356 -14.30 -11.17 1.10
N ARG A 357 -15.29 -11.65 1.86
CA ARG A 357 -15.66 -13.08 1.88
C ARG A 357 -16.08 -13.56 0.47
N SER A 358 -16.82 -12.74 -0.27
CA SER A 358 -17.16 -13.07 -1.67
C SER A 358 -15.94 -13.12 -2.58
N ALA A 359 -14.91 -12.30 -2.33
CA ALA A 359 -13.67 -12.31 -3.10
C ALA A 359 -12.95 -13.66 -2.95
N PHE A 360 -12.71 -14.09 -1.71
CA PHE A 360 -12.09 -15.38 -1.41
C PHE A 360 -12.90 -16.58 -1.93
N LYS A 361 -14.23 -16.47 -1.89
CA LYS A 361 -15.11 -17.52 -2.45
C LYS A 361 -14.95 -17.65 -3.96
N LYS A 362 -14.86 -16.52 -4.67
CA LYS A 362 -14.70 -16.49 -6.15
C LYS A 362 -13.33 -17.02 -6.59
N THR A 363 -12.29 -16.80 -5.78
CA THR A 363 -10.94 -17.31 -6.07
C THR A 363 -10.76 -18.77 -5.64
N GLY A 364 -11.76 -19.43 -5.07
CA GLY A 364 -11.68 -20.82 -4.64
C GLY A 364 -10.76 -21.06 -3.44
N ILE A 365 -10.19 -20.01 -2.84
CA ILE A 365 -9.29 -20.10 -1.68
C ILE A 365 -10.08 -20.39 -0.40
N HIS A 366 -11.19 -19.67 -0.19
CA HIS A 366 -12.04 -19.90 0.98
C HIS A 366 -13.53 -19.55 0.73
N PRO A 367 -14.48 -20.49 0.95
CA PRO A 367 -14.26 -21.90 1.24
C PRO A 367 -13.40 -22.57 0.16
N PHE A 368 -12.58 -23.54 0.57
CA PHE A 368 -11.63 -24.18 -0.35
C PHE A 368 -12.40 -24.92 -1.45
N ASN A 369 -12.35 -24.39 -2.67
CA ASN A 369 -13.04 -24.92 -3.84
C ASN A 369 -12.26 -24.60 -5.13
N PRO A 370 -11.24 -25.41 -5.45
CA PRO A 370 -10.46 -25.26 -6.69
C PRO A 370 -11.32 -25.33 -7.96
N GLN A 371 -12.39 -26.12 -7.91
CA GLN A 371 -13.23 -26.42 -9.07
C GLN A 371 -13.87 -25.16 -9.68
N ALA A 372 -14.29 -24.20 -8.83
CA ALA A 372 -14.85 -22.93 -9.28
C ALA A 372 -13.89 -22.15 -10.20
N VAL A 373 -12.58 -22.26 -9.97
CA VAL A 373 -11.55 -21.61 -10.79
C VAL A 373 -11.19 -22.45 -12.01
N LEU A 374 -11.06 -23.76 -11.83
CA LEU A 374 -10.74 -24.70 -12.92
C LEU A 374 -11.81 -24.66 -14.02
N GLU A 375 -13.09 -24.53 -13.67
CA GLU A 375 -14.19 -24.38 -14.63
C GLU A 375 -14.08 -23.10 -15.46
N ILE A 376 -13.71 -21.97 -14.83
CA ILE A 376 -13.50 -20.70 -15.53
C ILE A 376 -12.35 -20.81 -16.54
N LEU A 377 -11.30 -21.55 -16.21
CA LEU A 377 -10.16 -21.78 -17.10
C LEU A 377 -10.49 -22.76 -18.22
N ALA A 378 -11.23 -23.82 -17.92
CA ALA A 378 -11.70 -24.79 -18.90
C ALA A 378 -12.64 -24.12 -19.93
N ALA A 379 -13.57 -23.28 -19.49
CA ALA A 379 -14.47 -22.52 -20.36
C ALA A 379 -13.78 -21.48 -21.25
N ARG A 380 -12.52 -21.12 -20.95
CA ARG A 380 -11.69 -20.24 -21.79
C ARG A 380 -10.90 -21.00 -22.87
N GLN A 381 -10.90 -22.33 -22.86
CA GLN A 381 -10.42 -23.09 -24.00
C GLN A 381 -11.37 -22.85 -25.18
N PRO A 382 -10.87 -22.69 -26.41
CA PRO A 382 -11.70 -22.31 -27.54
C PRO A 382 -12.66 -23.45 -27.92
N GLU A 383 -13.87 -23.43 -27.36
CA GLU A 383 -15.05 -23.96 -28.04
C GLU A 383 -15.66 -22.82 -28.86
N GLY A 384 -15.89 -23.07 -30.15
CA GLY A 384 -16.44 -22.09 -31.07
C GLY A 384 -17.80 -21.58 -30.58
N THR A 385 -17.88 -20.29 -30.22
CA THR A 385 -19.12 -19.66 -29.79
C THR A 385 -20.12 -19.55 -30.95
N PRO A 386 -21.36 -20.04 -30.81
CA PRO A 386 -22.49 -19.57 -31.60
C PRO A 386 -22.79 -18.11 -31.23
N SER A 387 -23.22 -17.32 -32.21
CA SER A 387 -23.62 -15.91 -32.02
C SER A 387 -24.74 -15.76 -30.97
N PRO A 388 -24.68 -14.74 -30.09
CA PRO A 388 -25.72 -14.51 -29.09
C PRO A 388 -27.00 -13.96 -29.74
N PRO A 389 -28.21 -14.37 -29.29
CA PRO A 389 -29.43 -13.66 -29.64
C PRO A 389 -29.51 -12.31 -28.91
N PHE A 390 -29.92 -11.29 -29.65
CA PHE A 390 -30.28 -9.97 -29.12
C PHE A 390 -31.43 -10.09 -28.11
N SER A 391 -31.27 -9.51 -26.92
CA SER A 391 -32.38 -9.23 -25.99
C SER A 391 -32.26 -7.81 -25.45
N GLY A 392 -33.39 -7.10 -25.51
CA GLY A 392 -33.49 -5.65 -25.35
C GLY A 392 -33.31 -5.15 -23.93
N LEU A 393 -32.81 -3.92 -23.85
CA LEU A 393 -32.76 -3.08 -22.66
C LEU A 393 -34.17 -2.89 -22.08
N GLN A 394 -34.35 -3.25 -20.81
CA GLN A 394 -35.38 -2.64 -19.97
C GLN A 394 -34.73 -1.98 -18.77
N SER A 395 -34.88 -0.65 -18.70
CA SER A 395 -34.44 0.16 -17.58
C SER A 395 -35.50 0.13 -16.48
N SER A 396 -35.10 -0.16 -15.24
CA SER A 396 -35.94 0.04 -14.06
C SER A 396 -35.89 1.52 -13.65
N PRO A 397 -37.01 2.16 -13.33
CA PRO A 397 -37.01 3.49 -12.74
C PRO A 397 -37.01 3.38 -11.21
N PHE A 398 -35.85 3.56 -10.57
CA PHE A 398 -35.80 3.89 -9.15
C PHE A 398 -35.22 5.28 -8.96
N SER A 399 -36.01 6.13 -8.30
CA SER A 399 -35.64 7.48 -7.86
C SER A 399 -35.20 7.43 -6.39
N THR A 400 -34.13 8.16 -6.06
CA THR A 400 -33.60 8.36 -4.70
C THR A 400 -34.11 9.72 -4.14
N PRO A 401 -34.07 10.00 -2.82
CA PRO A 401 -35.24 10.47 -2.08
C PRO A 401 -35.08 11.88 -1.42
N VAL A 402 -36.15 12.32 -0.71
CA VAL A 402 -36.24 13.35 0.39
C VAL A 402 -36.25 14.86 0.00
N THR A 403 -37.24 15.73 0.32
CA THR A 403 -38.69 15.61 0.58
C THR A 403 -39.38 16.81 -0.10
N LEU A 404 -39.54 16.75 -1.42
CA LEU A 404 -40.49 17.53 -2.25
C LEU A 404 -41.96 17.17 -1.93
N ARG A 405 -42.14 16.14 -1.10
CA ARG A 405 -43.39 15.44 -0.83
C ARG A 405 -44.44 16.32 -0.14
N GLN A 406 -44.03 17.24 0.74
CA GLN A 406 -44.96 18.16 1.41
C GLN A 406 -45.45 19.27 0.48
N MET A 407 -44.55 19.82 -0.35
CA MET A 407 -44.92 20.84 -1.35
C MET A 407 -45.78 20.24 -2.47
N ASN A 408 -45.42 19.05 -2.97
CA ASN A 408 -46.24 18.33 -3.95
C ASN A 408 -47.61 17.96 -3.36
N LYS A 409 -47.69 17.57 -2.07
CA LYS A 409 -48.97 17.27 -1.42
C LYS A 409 -49.89 18.49 -1.31
N VAL A 410 -49.34 19.68 -1.05
CA VAL A 410 -50.10 20.94 -1.05
C VAL A 410 -50.50 21.34 -2.47
N ALA A 411 -49.56 21.26 -3.43
CA ALA A 411 -49.85 21.56 -4.83
C ALA A 411 -50.88 20.61 -5.44
N ASP A 412 -50.82 19.31 -5.13
CA ASP A 412 -51.78 18.29 -5.57
C ASP A 412 -53.16 18.53 -4.95
N LYS A 413 -53.21 18.96 -3.68
CA LYS A 413 -54.47 19.32 -2.99
C LYS A 413 -55.10 20.56 -3.62
N VAL A 414 -54.31 21.60 -3.88
CA VAL A 414 -54.80 22.84 -4.52
C VAL A 414 -55.19 22.58 -5.98
N THR A 415 -54.41 21.80 -6.72
CA THR A 415 -54.72 21.42 -8.12
C THR A 415 -56.00 20.57 -8.21
N ARG A 416 -56.26 19.73 -7.21
CA ARG A 416 -57.48 18.93 -7.13
C ARG A 416 -58.71 19.81 -6.89
N VAL A 417 -58.66 20.72 -5.92
CA VAL A 417 -59.74 21.70 -5.65
C VAL A 417 -60.00 22.57 -6.89
N ILE A 418 -58.94 23.03 -7.56
CA ILE A 418 -59.05 23.82 -8.80
C ILE A 418 -59.67 23.00 -9.93
N ARG A 419 -59.52 21.66 -9.98
CA ARG A 419 -60.13 20.79 -11.00
C ARG A 419 -61.60 20.46 -10.71
N GLU A 420 -61.95 20.30 -9.44
CA GLU A 420 -63.28 19.87 -9.00
C GLU A 420 -64.32 21.01 -8.96
N ASP A 421 -63.89 22.27 -9.01
CA ASP A 421 -64.80 23.42 -9.07
C ASP A 421 -65.24 23.70 -10.52
N GLU A 422 -66.47 23.37 -10.91
CA GLU A 422 -66.99 23.58 -12.27
C GLU A 422 -67.37 25.04 -12.57
N ASN A 423 -67.46 25.91 -11.56
CA ASN A 423 -67.84 27.32 -11.71
C ASN A 423 -66.62 28.24 -11.87
N LEU A 424 -65.41 27.70 -11.76
CA LEU A 424 -64.18 28.47 -11.88
C LEU A 424 -63.91 28.84 -13.34
N ASP A 425 -63.78 30.15 -13.59
CA ASP A 425 -63.45 30.72 -14.89
C ASP A 425 -62.24 30.00 -15.54
N PRO A 426 -62.34 29.59 -16.82
CA PRO A 426 -61.29 28.82 -17.49
C PRO A 426 -59.93 29.53 -17.54
N ASP A 427 -59.91 30.85 -17.70
CA ASP A 427 -58.67 31.63 -17.79
C ASP A 427 -58.03 31.76 -16.40
N LEU A 428 -58.84 31.99 -15.37
CA LEU A 428 -58.38 32.00 -13.97
C LEU A 428 -57.81 30.63 -13.56
N ARG A 429 -58.46 29.54 -13.96
CA ARG A 429 -57.99 28.16 -13.70
C ARG A 429 -56.62 27.90 -14.33
N TYR A 430 -56.43 28.37 -15.56
CA TYR A 430 -55.18 28.24 -16.27
C TYR A 430 -54.06 29.05 -15.59
N GLU A 431 -54.33 30.31 -15.23
CA GLU A 431 -53.35 31.18 -14.56
C GLU A 431 -52.98 30.67 -13.17
N MET A 432 -53.93 30.16 -12.38
CA MET A 432 -53.63 29.52 -11.08
C MET A 432 -52.77 28.25 -11.26
N SER A 433 -53.09 27.41 -12.25
CA SER A 433 -52.31 26.21 -12.56
C SER A 433 -50.90 26.55 -13.05
N ARG A 434 -50.74 27.65 -13.79
CA ARG A 434 -49.45 28.17 -14.23
C ARG A 434 -48.65 28.75 -13.06
N PHE A 435 -49.30 29.49 -12.16
CA PHE A 435 -48.69 30.03 -10.95
C PHE A 435 -48.15 28.93 -10.04
N ILE A 436 -48.96 27.90 -9.74
CA ILE A 436 -48.55 26.76 -8.90
C ILE A 436 -47.33 26.05 -9.49
N ARG A 437 -47.34 25.78 -10.80
CA ARG A 437 -46.20 25.17 -11.50
C ARG A 437 -44.95 26.06 -11.46
N GLY A 438 -45.11 27.36 -11.66
CA GLY A 438 -44.03 28.34 -11.56
C GLY A 438 -43.42 28.41 -10.17
N SER A 439 -44.24 28.49 -9.12
CA SER A 439 -43.80 28.51 -7.71
C SER A 439 -43.10 27.22 -7.30
N LEU A 440 -43.58 26.06 -7.76
CA LEU A 440 -42.91 24.77 -7.56
C LEU A 440 -41.53 24.72 -8.22
N SER A 441 -41.41 25.23 -9.45
CA SER A 441 -40.13 25.32 -10.15
C SER A 441 -39.14 26.20 -9.39
N LEU A 442 -39.56 27.42 -9.03
CA LEU A 442 -38.73 28.38 -8.30
C LEU A 442 -38.30 27.86 -6.93
N ALA A 443 -39.21 27.22 -6.18
CA ALA A 443 -38.87 26.64 -4.89
C ALA A 443 -37.89 25.47 -5.03
N THR A 444 -38.04 24.64 -6.08
CA THR A 444 -37.13 23.52 -6.36
C THR A 444 -35.74 24.05 -6.71
N GLU A 445 -35.66 25.06 -7.57
CA GLU A 445 -34.41 25.75 -7.92
C GLU A 445 -33.77 26.41 -6.70
N LEU A 446 -34.55 27.08 -5.84
CA LEU A 446 -34.05 27.73 -4.62
C LEU A 446 -33.50 26.71 -3.61
N ILE A 447 -34.14 25.55 -3.46
CA ILE A 447 -33.64 24.48 -2.58
C ILE A 447 -32.33 23.90 -3.14
N GLN A 448 -32.26 23.65 -4.45
CA GLN A 448 -31.05 23.13 -5.10
C GLN A 448 -29.90 24.13 -4.98
N THR A 449 -30.12 25.39 -5.36
CA THR A 449 -29.12 26.46 -5.26
C THR A 449 -28.66 26.71 -3.83
N LYS A 450 -29.55 26.65 -2.83
CA LYS A 450 -29.17 26.76 -1.41
C LYS A 450 -28.28 25.59 -0.95
N ARG A 451 -28.54 24.36 -1.42
CA ARG A 451 -27.69 23.20 -1.15
C ARG A 451 -26.32 23.35 -1.81
N ASP A 452 -26.29 23.73 -3.08
CA ASP A 452 -25.06 23.91 -3.84
C ASP A 452 -24.20 25.02 -3.24
N LEU A 453 -24.81 26.15 -2.86
CA LEU A 453 -24.14 27.25 -2.15
C LEU A 453 -23.59 26.80 -0.77
N GLY A 454 -24.31 25.93 -0.07
CA GLY A 454 -23.83 25.33 1.17
C GLY A 454 -22.57 24.47 0.97
N ARG A 455 -22.55 23.64 -0.08
CA ARG A 455 -21.41 22.80 -0.44
C ARG A 455 -20.20 23.62 -0.85
N THR A 456 -20.37 24.62 -1.72
CA THR A 456 -19.28 25.49 -2.17
C THR A 456 -18.70 26.30 -1.02
N LYS A 457 -19.53 26.86 -0.13
CA LYS A 457 -19.05 27.54 1.09
C LYS A 457 -18.27 26.60 2.01
N MET A 458 -18.71 25.35 2.17
CA MET A 458 -17.98 24.35 2.96
C MET A 458 -16.65 23.98 2.31
N ALA A 459 -16.62 23.78 0.99
CA ALA A 459 -15.39 23.53 0.23
C ALA A 459 -14.40 24.69 0.33
N GLU A 460 -14.89 25.93 0.26
CA GLU A 460 -14.12 27.16 0.43
C GLU A 460 -13.57 27.29 1.86
N HIS A 461 -14.39 27.05 2.88
CA HIS A 461 -13.95 27.05 4.28
C HIS A 461 -12.88 25.99 4.54
N LEU A 462 -13.06 24.77 4.02
CA LEU A 462 -12.03 23.72 4.07
C LEU A 462 -10.76 24.15 3.31
N ALA A 463 -10.88 24.87 2.19
CA ALA A 463 -9.73 25.41 1.46
C ALA A 463 -9.00 26.53 2.24
N GLN A 464 -9.73 27.37 2.97
CA GLN A 464 -9.17 28.39 3.85
C GLN A 464 -8.45 27.77 5.05
N GLN A 465 -9.05 26.78 5.73
CA GLN A 465 -8.37 26.01 6.78
C GLN A 465 -7.09 25.32 6.24
N ARG A 466 -7.14 24.79 5.01
CA ARG A 466 -5.97 24.21 4.33
C ARG A 466 -4.86 25.23 4.06
N LYS A 467 -5.19 26.47 3.70
CA LYS A 467 -4.22 27.57 3.53
C LYS A 467 -3.60 27.99 4.87
N ALA A 468 -4.39 27.96 5.95
CA ALA A 468 -3.93 28.30 7.30
C ALA A 468 -2.94 27.27 7.89
N LEU A 469 -3.02 25.99 7.49
CA LEU A 469 -2.03 24.98 7.90
C LEU A 469 -0.66 25.31 7.30
N LYS A 470 0.39 25.33 8.14
CA LYS A 470 1.77 25.53 7.68
C LYS A 470 2.33 24.23 7.11
N ASN A 471 2.74 24.24 5.84
CA ASN A 471 3.28 23.05 5.16
C ASN A 471 4.75 22.80 5.54
N SER A 472 5.00 22.45 6.80
CA SER A 472 6.37 22.20 7.28
C SER A 472 6.77 20.72 7.10
N PRO A 473 8.02 20.44 6.71
CA PRO A 473 8.53 19.07 6.62
C PRO A 473 8.76 18.49 8.02
N LEU A 474 8.19 17.33 8.32
CA LEU A 474 8.30 16.64 9.61
C LEU A 474 9.57 15.80 9.70
N GLN A 475 9.73 14.83 8.80
CA GLN A 475 10.88 13.93 8.76
C GLN A 475 11.18 13.46 7.33
N PRO A 476 12.44 13.13 7.02
CA PRO A 476 12.81 12.52 5.75
C PRO A 476 12.46 11.03 5.71
N GLY A 477 11.82 10.57 4.64
CA GLY A 477 11.58 9.14 4.38
C GLY A 477 10.91 8.38 5.53
N GLY A 478 11.09 7.06 5.54
CA GLY A 478 10.61 6.15 6.59
C GLY A 478 9.09 6.02 6.69
N VAL A 479 8.64 4.99 7.38
CA VAL A 479 7.22 4.78 7.66
C VAL A 479 6.80 5.61 8.87
N LEU A 480 5.65 6.28 8.76
CA LEU A 480 5.04 6.99 9.88
C LEU A 480 3.56 6.69 9.95
N LYS A 481 3.08 6.31 11.14
CA LYS A 481 1.65 6.17 11.38
C LYS A 481 0.99 7.54 11.49
N VAL A 482 -0.26 7.64 11.10
CA VAL A 482 -1.02 8.90 11.15
C VAL A 482 -1.06 9.47 12.56
N ALA A 483 -1.28 8.64 13.59
CA ALA A 483 -1.23 9.07 14.99
C ALA A 483 0.13 9.68 15.38
N GLN A 484 1.24 9.06 14.94
CA GLN A 484 2.58 9.55 15.25
C GLN A 484 2.86 10.87 14.54
N GLY A 485 2.46 11.00 13.27
CA GLY A 485 2.60 12.26 12.55
C GLY A 485 1.75 13.38 13.15
N ARG A 486 0.52 13.08 13.61
CA ARG A 486 -0.32 14.04 14.36
C ARG A 486 0.36 14.51 15.63
N GLU A 487 0.95 13.59 16.39
CA GLU A 487 1.70 13.91 17.60
C GLU A 487 2.88 14.84 17.31
N MET A 488 3.68 14.54 16.27
CA MET A 488 4.80 15.39 15.87
C MET A 488 4.35 16.81 15.46
N VAL A 489 3.18 16.93 14.82
CA VAL A 489 2.60 18.24 14.48
C VAL A 489 2.21 19.00 15.75
N ARG A 490 1.58 18.33 16.72
CA ARG A 490 1.17 18.93 18.00
C ARG A 490 2.39 19.41 18.79
N GLN A 491 3.39 18.56 18.98
CA GLN A 491 4.62 18.90 19.70
C GLN A 491 5.32 20.10 19.08
N ARG A 492 5.43 20.17 17.75
CA ARG A 492 6.02 21.33 17.08
C ARG A 492 5.22 22.62 17.27
N ALA A 493 3.89 22.54 17.30
CA ALA A 493 3.05 23.70 17.56
C ALA A 493 3.26 24.21 19.00
N GLU A 494 3.36 23.29 19.97
CA GLU A 494 3.67 23.59 21.37
C GLU A 494 5.07 24.21 21.52
N ASP A 495 6.09 23.65 20.86
CA ASP A 495 7.46 24.19 20.86
C ASP A 495 7.53 25.60 20.27
N GLN A 496 6.81 25.84 19.17
CA GLN A 496 6.74 27.17 18.56
C GLN A 496 6.05 28.17 19.47
N LEU A 497 4.96 27.76 20.14
CA LEU A 497 4.27 28.60 21.11
C LEU A 497 5.16 28.91 22.31
N ALA A 498 5.87 27.90 22.84
CA ALA A 498 6.82 28.08 23.94
C ALA A 498 7.97 29.03 23.55
N LYS A 499 8.51 28.89 22.33
CA LYS A 499 9.54 29.81 21.81
C LYS A 499 9.01 31.23 21.66
N ALA A 500 7.78 31.40 21.15
CA ALA A 500 7.13 32.71 21.04
C ALA A 500 6.94 33.36 22.41
N ARG A 501 6.47 32.61 23.41
CA ARG A 501 6.34 33.08 24.80
C ARG A 501 7.68 33.56 25.37
N ARG A 502 8.74 32.77 25.22
CA ARG A 502 10.09 33.17 25.66
C ARG A 502 10.60 34.45 25.01
N MET A 503 10.31 34.65 23.71
CA MET A 503 10.69 35.89 23.01
C MET A 503 9.93 37.11 23.55
N VAL A 504 8.64 36.95 23.85
CA VAL A 504 7.81 38.03 24.44
C VAL A 504 8.31 38.36 25.84
N GLU A 505 8.50 37.36 26.71
CA GLU A 505 9.04 37.55 28.07
C GLU A 505 10.41 38.25 28.05
N ALA A 506 11.31 37.84 27.14
CA ALA A 506 12.61 38.48 26.98
C ALA A 506 12.49 39.94 26.49
N ALA A 507 11.54 40.23 25.61
CA ALA A 507 11.28 41.58 25.12
C ALA A 507 10.70 42.48 26.23
N GLU A 508 9.76 41.97 27.03
CA GLU A 508 9.18 42.66 28.19
C GLU A 508 10.25 42.95 29.25
N LEU A 509 11.09 41.97 29.58
CA LEU A 509 12.20 42.16 30.51
C LEU A 509 13.21 43.21 30.00
N LYS A 510 13.52 43.20 28.70
CA LYS A 510 14.38 44.20 28.08
C LYS A 510 13.76 45.60 28.16
N ALA A 511 12.46 45.73 27.90
CA ALA A 511 11.74 47.00 27.99
C ALA A 511 11.69 47.53 29.44
N LEU A 512 11.46 46.65 30.41
CA LEU A 512 11.47 46.99 31.84
C LEU A 512 12.86 47.47 32.29
N ASN A 513 13.93 46.77 31.88
CA ASN A 513 15.30 47.17 32.17
C ASN A 513 15.67 48.51 31.51
N ALA A 514 15.19 48.77 30.29
CA ALA A 514 15.40 50.05 29.62
C ALA A 514 14.72 51.20 30.37
N ARG A 515 13.45 51.02 30.79
CA ARG A 515 12.73 52.01 31.62
C ARG A 515 13.49 52.27 32.93
N LYS A 516 13.93 51.21 33.61
CA LYS A 516 14.69 51.32 34.85
C LYS A 516 15.97 52.16 34.66
N ARG A 517 16.72 51.93 33.58
CA ARG A 517 17.92 52.71 33.24
C ARG A 517 17.61 54.20 33.05
N VAL A 518 16.54 54.54 32.34
CA VAL A 518 16.12 55.94 32.15
C VAL A 518 15.82 56.60 33.50
N PHE A 519 15.08 55.92 34.39
CA PHE A 519 14.82 56.44 35.74
C PHE A 519 16.10 56.57 36.57
N GLU A 520 17.03 55.62 36.49
CA GLU A 520 18.31 55.68 37.19
C GLU A 520 19.19 56.84 36.68
N GLU A 521 19.23 57.09 35.38
CA GLU A 521 19.94 58.22 34.77
C GLU A 521 19.31 59.56 35.17
N ALA A 522 17.99 59.69 35.05
CA ALA A 522 17.26 60.87 35.51
C ALA A 522 17.49 61.13 37.01
N ALA A 523 17.50 60.08 37.84
CA ALA A 523 17.81 60.20 39.26
C ALA A 523 19.27 60.62 39.53
N LYS A 524 20.23 60.15 38.73
CA LYS A 524 21.63 60.61 38.79
C LYS A 524 21.75 62.09 38.42
N GLU A 525 21.08 62.53 37.36
CA GLU A 525 21.09 63.92 36.91
C GLU A 525 20.39 64.85 37.91
N ALA A 526 19.22 64.46 38.43
CA ALA A 526 18.53 65.19 39.49
C ALA A 526 19.40 65.35 40.75
N ARG A 527 20.19 64.33 41.12
CA ARG A 527 21.18 64.45 42.23
C ARG A 527 22.26 65.47 41.91
N LYS A 528 22.79 65.51 40.68
CA LYS A 528 23.77 66.52 40.26
C LYS A 528 23.19 67.93 40.33
N TRP A 529 21.98 68.14 39.82
CA TRP A 529 21.33 69.46 39.82
C TRP A 529 21.02 69.96 41.24
N ARG A 530 20.64 69.05 42.16
CA ARG A 530 20.47 69.42 43.57
C ARG A 530 21.79 69.78 44.25
N ALA A 531 22.89 69.10 43.90
CA ALA A 531 24.22 69.44 44.41
C ALA A 531 24.73 70.80 43.89
N SER A 532 24.28 71.23 42.69
CA SER A 532 24.61 72.53 42.11
C SER A 532 23.53 73.59 42.34
N GLU A 533 22.61 73.38 43.29
CA GLU A 533 21.51 74.31 43.67
C GLU A 533 20.56 74.72 42.53
N ARG A 534 20.53 73.96 41.44
CA ARG A 534 19.63 74.21 40.28
C ARG A 534 18.25 73.57 40.48
N LEU A 535 18.10 72.70 41.48
CA LEU A 535 16.87 72.01 41.83
C LEU A 535 16.74 71.95 43.36
N ASP A 536 15.53 72.19 43.89
CA ASP A 536 15.27 72.17 45.33
C ASP A 536 15.47 70.78 45.97
N ARG A 537 15.67 70.77 47.30
CA ARG A 537 15.79 69.54 48.09
C ARG A 537 14.51 68.72 47.97
N ALA A 538 14.64 67.39 47.86
CA ALA A 538 13.46 66.54 47.77
C ALA A 538 12.69 66.53 49.09
N GLU A 539 11.39 66.75 48.98
CA GLU A 539 10.42 66.60 50.06
C GLU A 539 9.75 65.23 49.92
N VAL A 540 9.65 64.50 51.03
CA VAL A 540 8.80 63.33 51.15
C VAL A 540 7.51 63.79 51.80
N VAL A 541 6.40 63.58 51.11
CA VAL A 541 5.06 63.76 51.65
C VAL A 541 4.56 62.39 52.07
N ASP A 542 4.26 62.20 53.35
CA ASP A 542 3.62 60.97 53.80
C ASP A 542 2.13 60.91 53.39
N SER A 543 1.51 59.75 53.58
CA SER A 543 0.10 59.51 53.25
C SER A 543 -0.90 60.37 54.03
N GLU A 544 -0.45 61.06 55.08
CA GLU A 544 -1.25 61.96 55.92
C GLU A 544 -0.95 63.45 55.61
N GLY A 545 -0.10 63.73 54.61
CA GLY A 545 0.23 65.08 54.15
C GLY A 545 1.39 65.75 54.88
N GLY A 546 2.06 65.05 55.81
CA GLY A 546 3.25 65.51 56.50
C GLY A 546 4.44 65.63 55.54
N ARG A 547 5.07 66.80 55.48
CA ARG A 547 6.23 67.07 54.61
C ARG A 547 7.53 66.99 55.40
N ARG A 548 8.46 66.17 54.95
CA ARG A 548 9.82 66.10 55.51
C ARG A 548 10.87 66.17 54.41
N LEU A 549 11.89 66.99 54.62
CA LEU A 549 13.02 67.10 53.72
C LEU A 549 13.93 65.87 53.85
N LEU A 550 14.32 65.27 52.72
CA LEU A 550 15.30 64.18 52.68
C LEU A 550 16.67 64.71 53.13
N LYS A 551 17.13 64.27 54.31
CA LYS A 551 18.39 64.74 54.95
C LYS A 551 19.66 64.26 54.23
N ARG A 552 19.60 63.19 53.43
CA ARG A 552 20.65 62.71 52.51
C ARG A 552 20.01 61.97 51.33
N PHE A 553 20.62 62.11 50.14
CA PHE A 553 20.26 61.40 48.91
C PHE A 553 21.08 60.13 48.72
#